data_AF-A0A7W9KDB2-F1
#
_entry.id   AF-A0A7W9KDB2-F1
#
_cell.length_a   1.000
_cell.length_b   1.000
_cell.length_c   1.000
_cell.angle_alpha   90.00
_cell.angle_beta   90.00
_cell.angle_gamma   90.00
#
_symmetry.space_group_name_H-M   'P 1'
#
loop_
_entity.id
_entity.type
_entity.pdbx_description
1 polymer ?
#
loop_
_entity_poly.entity_id
_entity_poly.type
_entity_poly.pdbx_seq_one_letter_code
_entity_poly.pdbx_strand_id
1 'polypeptide(L)'
;MSQDRIAEELRLLIDALAEKAEPYLQRIVADSADHEPTTCDWCPVCAVAAVLRGERSELAARAAEHAAGLLTVLRMAVQQERGAPPQADEQPTPPRVQKITVRRRGQEPC
;
A
#
# COMPACT_ATOMS: atom_id res chain seq x y z
N MET A 1 -13.26 20.89 10.86
CA MET A 1 -13.52 20.24 12.17
C MET A 1 -13.04 18.78 12.22
N SER A 2 -13.44 17.85 11.33
CA SER A 2 -12.84 16.48 11.41
C SER A 2 -11.40 16.40 10.89
N GLN A 3 -11.02 17.26 9.93
CA GLN A 3 -9.64 17.30 9.43
C GLN A 3 -8.65 17.83 10.46
N ASP A 4 -9.06 18.80 11.29
CA ASP A 4 -8.22 19.34 12.36
C ASP A 4 -7.89 18.27 13.40
N ARG A 5 -8.85 17.42 13.75
CA ARG A 5 -8.62 16.31 14.68
C ARG A 5 -7.63 15.28 14.13
N ILE A 6 -7.75 14.92 12.84
CA ILE A 6 -6.81 13.97 12.21
C ILE A 6 -5.41 14.58 12.13
N ALA A 7 -5.29 15.87 11.82
CA ALA A 7 -4.00 16.55 11.81
C ALA A 7 -3.36 16.56 13.21
N GLU A 8 -4.15 16.72 14.26
CA GLU A 8 -3.66 16.70 15.64
C GLU A 8 -3.23 15.30 16.08
N GLU A 9 -4.03 14.28 15.80
CA GLU A 9 -3.67 12.89 16.10
C GLU A 9 -2.42 12.44 15.31
N LEU A 10 -2.27 12.89 14.06
CA LEU A 10 -1.06 12.65 13.26
C LEU A 10 0.16 13.36 13.85
N ARG A 11 0.03 14.62 14.29
CA ARG A 11 1.12 15.35 14.95
C ARG A 11 1.60 14.63 16.20
N LEU A 12 0.67 14.24 17.07
CA LEU A 12 1.01 13.50 18.29
C LEU A 12 1.75 12.19 17.98
N LEU A 13 1.36 11.50 16.90
CA LEU A 13 2.04 10.29 16.46
C LEU A 13 3.46 10.57 15.92
N ILE A 14 3.61 11.65 15.16
CA ILE A 14 4.91 12.08 14.62
C ILE A 14 5.85 12.51 15.76
N ASP A 15 5.37 13.25 16.76
CA ASP A 15 6.17 13.67 17.90
C ASP A 15 6.67 12.45 18.71
N ALA A 16 5.79 11.49 18.98
CA ALA A 16 6.17 10.24 19.63
C ALA A 16 7.20 9.42 18.82
N LEU A 17 7.10 9.46 17.49
CA LEU A 17 8.09 8.85 16.60
C LEU A 17 9.42 9.61 16.59
N ALA A 18 9.38 10.94 16.61
CA ALA A 18 10.57 11.79 16.63
C ALA A 18 11.39 11.59 17.91
N GLU A 19 10.72 11.52 19.07
CA GLU A 19 11.36 11.20 20.36
C GLU A 19 12.06 9.83 20.33
N LYS A 20 11.48 8.85 19.62
CA LYS A 20 12.08 7.52 19.42
C LYS A 20 13.22 7.53 18.39
N ALA A 21 13.18 8.45 17.42
CA ALA A 21 14.15 8.55 16.34
C ALA A 21 15.44 9.27 16.75
N GLU A 22 15.36 10.21 17.71
CA GLU A 22 16.51 10.95 18.26
C GLU A 22 17.76 10.09 18.53
N PRO A 23 17.70 8.95 19.25
CA PRO A 23 18.88 8.10 19.47
C PRO A 23 19.43 7.44 18.20
N TYR A 24 18.59 7.17 17.20
CA TYR A 24 19.03 6.65 15.91
C TYR A 24 19.68 7.74 15.07
N LEU A 25 19.11 8.95 15.07
CA LEU A 25 19.67 10.12 14.42
C LEU A 25 21.05 10.45 15.00
N GLN A 26 21.19 10.41 16.33
CA GLN A 26 22.46 10.67 16.97
C GLN A 26 23.54 9.64 16.63
N ARG A 27 23.17 8.36 16.43
CA ARG A 27 24.09 7.34 15.89
C ARG A 27 24.51 7.64 14.46
N ILE A 28 23.58 8.05 13.61
CA ILE A 28 23.87 8.42 12.21
C ILE A 28 24.81 9.63 12.18
N VAL A 29 24.58 10.64 13.01
CA VAL A 29 25.45 11.83 13.12
C VAL A 29 26.84 11.44 13.61
N ALA A 30 26.95 10.55 14.60
CA ALA A 30 28.23 10.04 15.06
C ALA A 30 28.99 9.29 13.95
N ASP A 31 28.32 8.40 13.23
CA ASP A 31 28.89 7.62 12.11
C ASP A 31 29.33 8.52 10.93
N SER A 32 28.65 9.65 10.75
CA SER A 32 29.02 10.65 9.74
C SER A 32 30.07 11.66 10.22
N ALA A 33 30.34 11.78 11.52
CA ALA A 33 31.43 12.61 12.05
C ALA A 33 32.81 11.99 11.83
N ASP A 34 32.89 10.66 11.69
CA ASP A 34 34.12 9.93 11.34
C ASP A 34 34.50 10.04 9.84
N HIS A 35 33.60 10.59 9.00
CA HIS A 35 33.86 10.81 7.58
C HIS A 35 34.26 12.28 7.34
N GLU A 36 35.46 12.52 6.79
CA GLU A 36 35.94 13.87 6.50
C GLU A 36 34.96 14.62 5.55
N PRO A 37 34.59 15.88 5.84
CA PRO A 37 33.53 16.62 5.13
C PRO A 37 33.95 17.14 3.74
N THR A 38 34.99 16.58 3.13
CA THR A 38 35.59 17.11 1.91
C THR A 38 34.84 16.74 0.62
N THR A 39 33.89 15.81 0.69
CA THR A 39 33.01 15.51 -0.44
C THR A 39 31.55 15.40 0.04
N CYS A 40 30.63 16.13 -0.60
CA CYS A 40 29.19 15.93 -0.44
C CYS A 40 28.72 14.54 -0.97
N ASP A 41 29.65 13.67 -1.35
CA ASP A 41 29.42 12.37 -1.96
C ASP A 41 28.71 11.40 -0.99
N TRP A 42 28.88 11.59 0.32
CA TRP A 42 28.33 10.72 1.36
C TRP A 42 27.33 11.39 2.32
N CYS A 43 26.97 12.66 2.11
CA CYS A 43 26.05 13.33 3.04
C CYS A 43 24.60 12.81 2.86
N PRO A 44 23.99 12.16 3.86
CA PRO A 44 22.66 11.56 3.73
C PRO A 44 21.58 12.63 3.54
N VAL A 45 21.77 13.83 4.08
CA VAL A 45 20.88 14.98 3.85
C VAL A 45 20.98 15.46 2.40
N CYS A 46 22.19 15.54 1.84
CA CYS A 46 22.38 15.87 0.42
C CYS A 46 21.78 14.80 -0.49
N ALA A 47 21.90 13.52 -0.13
CA ALA A 47 21.25 12.42 -0.85
C ALA A 47 19.72 12.53 -0.82
N VAL A 48 19.11 12.77 0.34
CA VAL A 48 17.66 12.98 0.48
C VAL A 48 17.21 14.24 -0.27
N ALA A 49 17.96 15.34 -0.17
CA ALA A 49 17.69 16.57 -0.90
C ALA A 49 17.75 16.37 -2.42
N ALA A 50 18.72 15.61 -2.93
CA ALA A 50 18.82 15.28 -4.36
C ALA A 50 17.64 14.41 -4.83
N VAL A 51 17.20 13.45 -4.01
CA VAL A 51 15.98 12.67 -4.27
C VAL A 51 14.73 13.56 -4.33
N LEU A 52 14.56 14.46 -3.35
CA LEU A 52 13.43 15.40 -3.31
C LEU A 52 13.46 16.43 -4.44
N ARG A 53 14.65 16.83 -4.89
CA ARG A 53 14.86 17.82 -5.95
C ARG A 53 14.72 17.21 -7.35
N GLY A 54 14.64 15.89 -7.46
CA GLY A 54 14.42 15.18 -8.72
C GLY A 54 15.63 15.24 -9.66
N GLU A 55 16.82 15.56 -9.15
CA GLU A 55 18.06 15.30 -9.87
C GLU A 55 18.08 13.79 -10.20
N ARG A 56 18.34 13.44 -11.46
CA ARG A 56 18.36 12.05 -11.96
C ARG A 56 19.43 11.24 -11.20
N SER A 57 19.14 10.82 -9.99
CA SER A 57 19.88 9.76 -9.35
C SER A 57 19.39 8.48 -10.02
N GLU A 58 20.27 7.83 -10.78
CA GLU A 58 20.12 6.43 -11.20
C GLU A 58 19.59 5.56 -10.03
N LEU A 59 19.98 5.93 -8.81
CA LEU A 59 19.49 5.37 -7.55
C LEU A 59 17.98 5.56 -7.32
N ALA A 60 17.39 6.73 -7.58
CA ALA A 60 15.95 6.94 -7.44
C ALA A 60 15.15 6.15 -8.49
N ALA A 61 15.65 6.01 -9.71
CA ALA A 61 15.02 5.18 -10.73
C ALA A 61 15.02 3.70 -10.30
N ARG A 62 16.16 3.15 -9.86
CA ARG A 62 16.24 1.78 -9.34
C ARG A 62 15.45 1.58 -8.06
N ALA A 63 15.47 2.56 -7.15
CA ALA A 63 14.67 2.51 -5.93
C ALA A 63 13.16 2.51 -6.25
N ALA A 64 12.71 3.26 -7.24
CA ALA A 64 11.31 3.27 -7.67
C ALA A 64 10.88 1.92 -8.26
N GLU A 65 11.74 1.26 -9.05
CA GLU A 65 11.48 -0.08 -9.58
C GLU A 65 11.28 -1.12 -8.46
N HIS A 66 12.17 -1.11 -7.46
CA HIS A 66 12.04 -2.01 -6.31
C HIS A 66 10.89 -1.63 -5.37
N ALA A 67 10.64 -0.33 -5.18
CA ALA A 67 9.56 0.17 -4.33
C ALA A 67 8.18 -0.18 -4.88
N ALA A 68 7.99 -0.25 -6.20
CA ALA A 68 6.72 -0.64 -6.81
C ALA A 68 6.29 -2.06 -6.40
N GLY A 69 7.24 -3.00 -6.38
CA GLY A 69 7.01 -4.36 -5.89
C GLY A 69 6.63 -4.38 -4.41
N LEU A 70 7.41 -3.68 -3.58
CA LEU A 70 7.16 -3.58 -2.14
C LEU A 70 5.80 -2.94 -1.83
N LEU A 71 5.46 -1.83 -2.48
CA LEU A 71 4.17 -1.13 -2.34
C LEU A 71 3.00 -2.00 -2.77
N THR A 72 3.19 -2.89 -3.74
CA THR A 72 2.15 -3.84 -4.16
C THR A 72 1.85 -4.84 -3.04
N VAL A 73 2.90 -5.43 -2.45
CA VAL A 73 2.75 -6.34 -1.29
C VAL A 73 2.12 -5.62 -0.11
N LEU A 74 2.58 -4.39 0.19
CA LEU A 74 2.06 -3.60 1.29
C LEU A 74 0.57 -3.26 1.11
N ARG A 75 0.16 -2.86 -0.10
CA ARG A 75 -1.26 -2.62 -0.42
C ARG A 75 -2.09 -3.89 -0.25
N MET A 76 -1.57 -5.03 -0.69
CA MET A 76 -2.25 -6.31 -0.51
C MET A 76 -2.43 -6.64 0.97
N ALA A 77 -1.41 -6.42 1.80
CA ALA A 77 -1.49 -6.61 3.25
C ALA A 77 -2.56 -5.69 3.88
N VAL A 78 -2.52 -4.38 3.56
CA VAL A 78 -3.51 -3.41 4.07
C VAL A 78 -4.94 -3.74 3.63
N GLN A 79 -5.13 -4.23 2.40
CA GLN A 79 -6.45 -4.63 1.91
C GLN A 79 -6.96 -5.91 2.58
N GLN A 80 -6.07 -6.82 2.97
CA GLN A 80 -6.45 -7.98 3.78
C GLN A 80 -6.87 -7.56 5.20
N GLU A 81 -6.18 -6.59 5.80
CA GLU A 81 -6.50 -6.06 7.13
C GLU A 81 -7.82 -5.26 7.14
N ARG A 82 -8.15 -4.59 6.03
CA ARG A 82 -9.39 -3.80 5.88
C ARG A 82 -10.65 -4.63 5.62
N GLY A 83 -10.51 -5.96 5.49
CA GLY A 83 -11.61 -6.84 5.14
C GLY A 83 -11.96 -6.72 3.66
N ALA A 84 -11.93 -7.85 2.95
CA ALA A 84 -12.45 -7.92 1.59
C ALA A 84 -13.90 -7.39 1.57
N PRO A 85 -14.32 -6.56 0.61
CA PRO A 85 -15.74 -6.39 0.35
C PRO A 85 -16.29 -7.81 0.11
N PRO A 86 -17.47 -8.15 0.67
CA PRO A 86 -18.05 -9.46 0.41
C PRO A 86 -18.08 -9.62 -1.10
N GLN A 87 -17.38 -10.64 -1.59
CA GLN A 87 -17.56 -11.11 -2.94
C GLN A 87 -19.07 -11.34 -3.03
N ALA A 88 -19.77 -10.48 -3.77
CA ALA A 88 -21.18 -10.68 -4.01
C ALA A 88 -21.27 -12.11 -4.52
N ASP A 89 -21.90 -12.97 -3.72
CA ASP A 89 -22.17 -14.35 -4.08
C ASP A 89 -22.61 -14.33 -5.54
N GLU A 90 -21.79 -14.92 -6.41
CA GLU A 90 -22.23 -15.27 -7.75
C GLU A 90 -23.31 -16.32 -7.52
N GLN A 91 -24.53 -15.84 -7.28
CA GLN A 91 -25.70 -16.66 -7.05
C GLN A 91 -25.76 -17.60 -8.26
N PRO A 92 -25.67 -18.93 -8.05
CA PRO A 92 -25.71 -19.87 -9.15
C PRO A 92 -27.05 -19.66 -9.85
N THR A 93 -27.01 -19.07 -11.04
CA THR A 93 -28.22 -18.83 -11.82
C THR A 93 -28.83 -20.19 -12.09
N PRO A 94 -30.02 -20.50 -11.55
CA PRO A 94 -30.60 -21.82 -11.74
C PRO A 94 -30.82 -22.01 -13.25
N PRO A 95 -30.50 -23.18 -13.82
CA PRO A 95 -30.64 -23.41 -15.24
C PRO A 95 -32.11 -23.18 -15.62
N ARG A 96 -32.36 -22.29 -16.60
CA ARG A 96 -33.69 -22.02 -17.15
C ARG A 96 -34.16 -23.21 -17.99
N VAL A 97 -34.42 -24.34 -17.35
CA VAL A 97 -35.08 -25.47 -18.01
C VAL A 97 -36.58 -25.24 -17.91
N GLN A 98 -37.20 -24.83 -19.01
CA GLN A 98 -38.66 -24.86 -19.10
C GLN A 98 -39.11 -26.32 -19.19
N LYS A 99 -39.79 -26.78 -18.14
CA LYS A 99 -40.44 -28.09 -18.13
C LYS A 99 -41.61 -28.05 -19.11
N ILE A 100 -41.40 -28.61 -20.30
CA ILE A 100 -42.46 -28.81 -21.29
C ILE A 100 -43.19 -30.10 -20.92
N THR A 101 -44.45 -29.99 -20.49
CA THR A 101 -45.31 -31.13 -20.18
C THR A 101 -45.88 -31.70 -21.48
N VAL A 102 -45.41 -32.87 -21.89
CA VAL A 102 -45.89 -33.57 -23.08
C VAL A 102 -47.20 -34.30 -22.74
N ARG A 103 -48.33 -33.86 -23.29
CA ARG A 103 -49.58 -34.64 -23.33
C ARG A 103 -49.49 -35.63 -24.49
N ARG A 104 -49.46 -36.95 -24.20
CA ARG A 104 -49.64 -37.97 -25.24
C ARG A 104 -51.05 -37.86 -25.80
N ARG A 105 -51.17 -37.55 -27.10
CA ARG A 105 -52.42 -37.65 -27.86
C ARG A 105 -52.75 -39.15 -27.99
N GLY A 106 -53.74 -39.64 -27.25
CA GLY A 106 -54.10 -41.06 -27.25
C GLY A 106 -54.78 -41.58 -25.97
N GLN A 107 -54.95 -40.76 -24.93
CA GLN A 107 -55.90 -41.07 -23.85
C GLN A 107 -57.28 -40.50 -24.20
N GLU A 108 -57.99 -41.20 -25.07
CA GLU A 108 -59.45 -41.19 -25.05
C GLU A 108 -59.87 -42.36 -24.14
N PRO A 109 -60.60 -42.11 -23.04
CA PRO A 109 -61.24 -43.18 -22.31
C PRO A 109 -62.48 -43.63 -23.10
N CYS A 110 -62.38 -44.80 -23.75
CA CYS A 110 -63.39 -45.87 -23.92
C CYS A 110 -63.05 -46.76 -25.11
#